data_AF-A0AAD3H4M8-F1
#
_entry.id   AF-A0AAD3H4M8-F1
#
_cell.length_a   1.000
_cell.length_b   1.000
_cell.length_c   1.000
_cell.angle_alpha   90.00
_cell.angle_beta   90.00
_cell.angle_gamma   90.00
#
_symmetry.space_group_name_H-M   'P 1'
#
loop_
_entity.id
_entity.type
_entity.pdbx_description
1 polymer ?
#
loop_
_entity_poly.entity_id
_entity_poly.type
_entity_poly.pdbx_seq_one_letter_code
_entity_poly.pdbx_strand_id
1 'polypeptide(L)'
;MPDYTAYRVDFENVGGGPLCGPPPVVKIKRDFPTNLENLPNFTQSDWDQFCNKIDVCLDPLTQIRRRNARLACFLAAFFFIMLVVAPLVTRFLAYDRLGSNWGAVMFAMLMCPILGFCYLISSSRGKDLKILGELYDVCEESTEHYLGINFVLKRERVFGGTTSKSTRIIKFIEVQARRNDDEERRPRTPDTLSSENMSSGDDHTAESRLNSVFDRLQNIAFQDNAGRV
;
A
#
# COMPACT_ATOMS: atom_id res chain seq x y z
N MET A 1 23.75 1.38 20.40
CA MET A 1 22.65 1.47 19.42
C MET A 1 21.96 2.80 19.68
N PRO A 2 21.81 3.68 18.69
CA PRO A 2 21.08 4.94 18.89
C PRO A 2 19.62 4.65 19.27
N ASP A 3 19.14 5.31 20.33
CA ASP A 3 17.73 5.26 20.73
C ASP A 3 16.91 6.15 19.78
N TYR A 4 15.92 5.53 19.12
CA TYR A 4 14.96 6.22 18.27
C TYR A 4 13.57 6.17 18.91
N THR A 5 12.85 7.29 18.90
CA THR A 5 11.42 7.30 19.21
C THR A 5 10.65 7.10 17.91
N ALA A 6 9.83 6.04 17.86
CA ALA A 6 9.04 5.68 16.68
C ALA A 6 7.59 6.18 16.82
N TYR A 7 7.10 6.90 15.82
CA TYR A 7 5.69 7.29 15.70
C TYR A 7 5.04 6.58 14.52
N ARG A 8 3.85 6.02 14.75
CA ARG A 8 3.11 5.25 13.76
C ARG A 8 2.06 6.13 13.08
N VAL A 9 2.25 6.38 11.79
CA VAL A 9 1.25 6.99 10.91
C VAL A 9 0.48 5.86 10.23
N ASP A 10 -0.68 5.52 10.78
CA ASP A 10 -1.58 4.60 10.11
C ASP A 10 -2.23 5.27 8.91
N PHE A 11 -2.21 4.59 7.75
CA PHE A 11 -3.12 4.97 6.67
C PHE A 11 -4.52 4.66 7.16
N GLU A 12 -5.34 5.69 7.32
CA GLU A 12 -6.72 5.54 7.78
C GLU A 12 -7.51 4.88 6.67
N ASN A 13 -7.45 3.54 6.65
CA ASN A 13 -8.23 2.76 5.74
C ASN A 13 -8.43 1.32 6.24
N VAL A 14 -9.35 1.28 7.19
CA VAL A 14 -10.14 0.18 7.72
C VAL A 14 -10.51 -0.81 6.62
N GLY A 15 -9.80 -1.94 6.60
CA GLY A 15 -10.22 -3.10 5.82
C GLY A 15 -11.62 -3.55 6.26
N GLY A 16 -12.56 -3.62 5.30
CA GLY A 16 -13.87 -4.25 5.52
C GLY A 16 -15.10 -3.36 5.30
N GLY A 17 -15.04 -2.38 4.40
CA GLY A 17 -16.27 -1.74 3.91
C GLY A 17 -17.18 -2.77 3.19
N PRO A 18 -18.51 -2.62 3.23
CA PRO A 18 -19.41 -3.49 2.48
C PRO A 18 -19.04 -3.47 1.00
N LEU A 19 -19.20 -4.61 0.31
CA LEU A 19 -18.85 -4.78 -1.11
C LEU A 19 -19.42 -3.66 -2.01
N CYS A 20 -20.56 -3.07 -1.62
CA CYS A 20 -21.24 -1.98 -2.30
C CYS A 20 -21.37 -0.68 -1.50
N GLY A 21 -20.43 -0.40 -0.60
CA GLY A 21 -20.34 0.87 0.12
C GLY A 21 -19.48 1.93 -0.58
N PRO A 22 -19.56 3.20 -0.13
CA PRO A 22 -18.55 4.18 -0.50
C PRO A 22 -17.18 3.65 -0.07
N PRO A 23 -16.17 3.70 -0.95
CA PRO A 23 -14.84 3.26 -0.59
C PRO A 23 -14.35 4.13 0.57
N PRO A 24 -13.71 3.55 1.58
CA PRO A 24 -13.03 4.33 2.60
C PRO A 24 -11.97 5.23 1.91
N VAL A 25 -11.95 6.51 2.28
CA VAL A 25 -10.95 7.48 1.82
C VAL A 25 -9.65 7.17 2.55
N VAL A 26 -8.56 6.95 1.81
CA VAL A 26 -7.24 6.73 2.44
C VAL A 26 -6.64 8.10 2.71
N LYS A 27 -6.62 8.53 3.97
CA LYS A 27 -5.89 9.72 4.41
C LYS A 27 -5.04 9.36 5.62
N ILE A 28 -4.00 10.14 5.86
CA ILE A 28 -3.22 10.06 7.07
C ILE A 28 -3.74 11.04 8.12
N LYS A 29 -3.57 10.69 9.39
CA LYS A 29 -3.83 11.61 10.49
C LYS A 29 -2.79 12.72 10.45
N ARG A 30 -3.25 13.97 10.54
CA ARG A 30 -2.42 15.18 10.49
C ARG A 30 -1.98 15.68 11.86
N ASP A 31 -2.23 14.89 12.91
CA ASP A 31 -1.80 15.24 14.26
C ASP A 31 -0.26 15.29 14.29
N PHE A 32 0.30 16.41 14.74
CA PHE A 32 1.75 16.56 14.83
C PHE A 32 2.28 15.62 15.93
N PRO A 33 3.30 14.80 15.67
CA PRO A 33 3.80 13.85 16.65
C PRO A 33 4.52 14.58 17.78
N THR A 34 4.16 14.31 19.03
CA THR A 34 4.81 14.88 20.22
C THR A 34 6.31 14.57 20.29
N ASN A 35 6.74 13.43 19.73
CA ASN A 35 8.14 13.05 19.64
C ASN A 35 8.97 13.98 18.73
N LEU A 36 8.31 14.71 17.82
CA LEU A 36 8.97 15.63 16.89
C LEU A 36 8.95 17.09 17.39
N GLU A 37 8.18 17.42 18.44
CA GLU A 37 8.09 18.78 19.00
C GLU A 37 9.43 19.30 19.52
N ASN A 38 10.32 18.40 19.95
CA ASN A 38 11.63 18.75 20.49
C ASN A 38 12.72 18.88 19.42
N LEU A 39 12.41 18.68 18.14
CA LEU A 39 13.39 18.81 17.06
C LEU A 39 13.43 20.26 16.56
N PRO A 40 14.57 20.95 16.64
CA PRO A 40 14.66 22.36 16.27
C PRO A 40 14.48 22.62 14.76
N ASN A 41 14.63 21.59 13.93
CA ASN A 41 14.64 21.71 12.47
C ASN A 41 13.40 21.07 11.80
N PHE A 42 12.37 20.72 12.56
CA PHE A 42 11.17 20.08 12.01
C PHE A 42 9.91 20.75 12.57
N THR A 43 9.24 21.51 11.72
CA THR A 43 8.06 22.31 12.11
C THR A 43 6.76 21.62 11.75
N GLN A 44 5.65 22.11 12.30
CA GLN A 44 4.31 21.67 11.90
C GLN A 44 4.04 21.89 10.40
N SER A 45 4.60 22.94 9.81
CA SER A 45 4.51 23.18 8.36
C SER A 45 5.18 22.06 7.56
N ASP A 46 6.34 21.58 8.01
CA ASP A 46 7.09 20.50 7.35
C ASP A 46 6.33 19.18 7.43
N TRP A 47 5.70 18.93 8.58
CA TRP A 47 4.79 17.81 8.77
C TRP A 47 3.59 17.90 7.85
N ASP A 48 2.92 19.05 7.75
CA ASP A 48 1.78 19.24 6.86
C ASP A 48 2.17 19.04 5.39
N GLN A 49 3.36 19.50 4.98
CA GLN A 49 3.88 19.25 3.64
C GLN A 49 4.16 17.78 3.37
N PHE A 50 4.83 17.09 4.30
CA PHE A 50 5.01 15.64 4.24
C PHE A 50 3.65 14.93 4.13
N CYS A 51 2.68 15.34 4.95
CA CYS A 51 1.37 14.74 4.93
C CYS A 51 0.65 14.94 3.59
N ASN A 52 0.75 16.14 3.02
CA ASN A 52 0.18 16.44 1.71
C ASN A 52 0.83 15.60 0.60
N LYS A 53 2.17 15.42 0.61
CA LYS A 53 2.86 14.55 -0.35
C LYS A 53 2.34 13.12 -0.29
N ILE A 54 2.20 12.58 0.93
CA ILE A 54 1.65 11.22 1.15
C ILE A 54 0.19 11.11 0.70
N ASP A 55 -0.67 12.08 1.04
CA ASP A 55 -2.07 12.10 0.60
C ASP A 55 -2.19 12.09 -0.94
N VAL A 56 -1.33 12.86 -1.63
CA VAL A 56 -1.28 12.89 -3.11
C VAL A 56 -0.89 11.54 -3.69
N CYS A 57 0.11 10.86 -3.11
CA CYS A 57 0.50 9.51 -3.54
C CYS A 57 -0.57 8.46 -3.25
N LEU A 58 -1.42 8.66 -2.24
CA LEU A 58 -2.49 7.73 -1.87
C LEU A 58 -3.80 7.95 -2.64
N ASP A 59 -4.00 9.11 -3.28
CA ASP A 59 -5.23 9.39 -4.04
C ASP A 59 -5.54 8.34 -5.13
N PRO A 60 -4.56 7.89 -5.95
CA PRO A 60 -4.77 6.82 -6.93
C PRO A 60 -5.27 5.52 -6.28
N LEU A 61 -4.82 5.22 -5.06
CA LEU A 61 -5.25 4.02 -4.32
C LEU A 61 -6.73 4.09 -3.97
N THR A 62 -7.20 5.26 -3.54
CA THR A 62 -8.62 5.50 -3.23
C THR A 62 -9.48 5.35 -4.50
N GLN A 63 -9.01 5.88 -5.64
CA GLN A 63 -9.71 5.75 -6.92
C GLN A 63 -9.79 4.30 -7.41
N ILE A 64 -8.68 3.53 -7.30
CA ILE A 64 -8.63 2.11 -7.67
C ILE A 64 -9.61 1.31 -6.81
N ARG A 65 -9.61 1.53 -5.49
CA ARG A 65 -10.54 0.87 -4.56
C ARG A 65 -11.99 1.19 -4.91
N ARG A 66 -12.31 2.45 -5.24
CA ARG A 66 -13.65 2.86 -5.69
C ARG A 66 -14.09 2.11 -6.95
N ARG A 67 -13.19 2.01 -7.93
CA ARG A 67 -13.47 1.32 -9.20
C ARG A 67 -13.68 -0.17 -8.97
N ASN A 68 -12.84 -0.80 -8.16
CA ASN A 68 -12.95 -2.22 -7.82
C ASN A 68 -14.26 -2.53 -7.08
N ALA A 69 -14.67 -1.70 -6.12
CA ALA A 69 -15.94 -1.87 -5.42
C ALA A 69 -17.14 -1.78 -6.38
N ARG A 70 -17.16 -0.76 -7.25
CA ARG A 70 -18.21 -0.63 -8.28
C ARG A 70 -18.26 -1.84 -9.20
N LEU A 71 -17.10 -2.29 -9.70
CA LEU A 71 -17.00 -3.46 -10.57
C LEU A 71 -17.47 -4.73 -9.87
N ALA A 72 -17.14 -4.92 -8.59
CA ALA A 72 -17.63 -6.04 -7.80
C ALA A 72 -19.16 -6.03 -7.68
N CYS A 73 -19.79 -4.87 -7.46
CA CYS A 73 -21.25 -4.75 -7.44
C CYS A 73 -21.89 -5.03 -8.79
N PHE A 74 -21.32 -4.52 -9.89
CA PHE A 74 -21.78 -4.84 -11.24
C PHE A 74 -21.68 -6.34 -11.53
N LEU A 75 -20.58 -6.98 -11.10
CA LEU A 75 -20.39 -8.42 -11.26
C LEU A 75 -21.43 -9.21 -10.45
N ALA A 76 -21.68 -8.81 -9.20
CA ALA A 76 -22.69 -9.44 -8.35
C ALA A 76 -24.10 -9.31 -8.95
N ALA A 77 -24.46 -8.13 -9.47
CA ALA A 77 -25.71 -7.90 -10.17
C ALA A 77 -25.81 -8.74 -11.45
N PHE A 78 -24.73 -8.83 -12.24
CA PHE A 78 -24.66 -9.67 -13.43
C PHE A 78 -24.89 -11.14 -13.09
N PHE A 79 -24.19 -11.68 -12.08
CA PHE A 79 -24.41 -13.06 -11.62
C PHE A 79 -25.85 -13.30 -11.16
N PHE A 80 -26.46 -12.35 -10.45
CA PHE A 80 -27.86 -12.45 -10.04
C PHE A 80 -28.81 -12.48 -11.24
N ILE A 81 -28.62 -11.59 -12.22
CA ILE A 81 -29.41 -11.57 -13.46
C ILE A 81 -29.26 -12.90 -14.20
N MET A 82 -28.03 -13.40 -14.36
CA MET A 82 -27.80 -14.68 -15.04
C MET A 82 -28.44 -15.85 -14.32
N LEU A 83 -28.41 -15.86 -12.98
CA LEU A 83 -29.03 -16.90 -12.15
C LEU A 83 -30.56 -16.92 -12.30
N VAL A 84 -31.20 -15.76 -12.52
CA VAL A 84 -32.67 -15.66 -12.70
C VAL A 84 -33.08 -15.85 -14.16
N VAL A 85 -32.39 -15.20 -15.10
CA VAL A 85 -32.76 -15.17 -16.52
C VAL A 85 -32.43 -16.49 -17.21
N ALA A 86 -31.30 -17.13 -16.91
CA ALA A 86 -30.93 -18.38 -17.56
C ALA A 86 -31.96 -19.53 -17.38
N PRO A 87 -32.49 -19.82 -16.17
CA PRO A 87 -33.54 -20.83 -16.00
C PRO A 87 -34.87 -20.43 -16.65
N LEU A 88 -35.21 -19.14 -16.69
CA LEU A 88 -36.41 -18.64 -17.37
C LEU A 88 -36.30 -18.85 -18.89
N VAL A 89 -35.20 -18.41 -19.50
CA VAL A 89 -34.95 -18.53 -20.94
C VAL A 89 -34.88 -20.00 -21.37
N THR A 90 -34.21 -20.85 -20.59
CA THR A 90 -34.18 -22.30 -20.87
C THR A 90 -35.56 -22.93 -20.77
N ARG A 91 -36.42 -22.52 -19.82
CA ARG A 91 -37.81 -22.98 -19.78
C ARG A 91 -38.64 -22.52 -20.98
N PHE A 92 -38.46 -21.27 -21.45
CA PHE A 92 -39.29 -20.71 -22.53
C PHE A 92 -38.81 -21.08 -23.94
N LEU A 93 -37.51 -21.23 -24.17
CA LEU A 93 -36.94 -21.40 -25.52
C LEU A 93 -36.36 -22.79 -25.79
N ALA A 94 -36.03 -23.58 -24.77
CA ALA A 94 -35.14 -24.73 -24.94
C ALA A 94 -35.78 -26.11 -24.78
N TYR A 95 -37.08 -26.21 -24.46
CA TYR A 95 -37.68 -27.51 -24.17
C TYR A 95 -37.66 -28.48 -25.38
N ASP A 96 -37.70 -27.97 -26.61
CA ASP A 96 -37.88 -28.84 -27.80
C ASP A 96 -36.73 -28.88 -28.82
N ARG A 97 -35.68 -28.03 -28.75
CA ARG A 97 -34.72 -27.91 -29.89
C ARG A 97 -33.21 -27.86 -29.60
N LEU A 98 -32.77 -27.83 -28.35
CA LEU A 98 -31.35 -27.57 -28.04
C LEU A 98 -30.76 -28.60 -27.07
N GLY A 99 -30.82 -29.89 -27.41
CA GLY A 99 -30.55 -30.99 -26.48
C GLY A 99 -29.09 -31.28 -26.06
N SER A 100 -28.08 -30.48 -26.41
CA SER A 100 -26.68 -30.87 -26.10
C SER A 100 -25.71 -29.75 -25.72
N ASN A 101 -25.87 -28.52 -26.20
CA ASN A 101 -24.84 -27.47 -26.04
C ASN A 101 -25.12 -26.43 -24.93
N TRP A 102 -26.27 -26.48 -24.26
CA TRP A 102 -26.60 -25.51 -23.19
C TRP A 102 -25.63 -25.55 -22.02
N GLY A 103 -25.12 -26.73 -21.64
CA GLY A 103 -24.12 -26.86 -20.58
C GLY A 103 -22.85 -26.07 -20.91
N ALA A 104 -22.37 -26.13 -22.16
CA ALA A 104 -21.20 -25.38 -22.60
C ALA A 104 -21.46 -23.87 -22.63
N VAL A 105 -22.65 -23.43 -23.07
CA VAL A 105 -23.03 -22.01 -23.08
C VAL A 105 -23.11 -21.46 -21.65
N MET A 106 -23.76 -22.18 -20.74
CA MET A 106 -23.85 -21.81 -19.33
C MET A 106 -22.47 -21.76 -18.67
N PHE A 107 -21.61 -22.75 -18.95
CA PHE A 107 -20.25 -22.76 -18.45
C PHE A 107 -19.43 -21.57 -18.98
N ALA A 108 -19.50 -21.26 -20.28
CA ALA A 108 -18.82 -20.11 -20.86
C ALA A 108 -19.30 -18.78 -20.26
N MET A 109 -20.62 -18.64 -20.06
CA MET A 109 -21.23 -17.47 -19.42
C MET A 109 -20.82 -17.30 -17.95
N LEU A 110 -20.57 -18.37 -17.21
CA LEU A 110 -20.07 -18.32 -15.84
C LEU A 110 -18.56 -18.06 -15.78
N MET A 111 -17.78 -18.62 -16.69
CA MET A 111 -16.32 -18.48 -16.70
C MET A 111 -15.86 -17.09 -17.14
N CYS A 112 -16.55 -16.46 -18.10
CA CYS A 112 -16.20 -15.13 -18.58
C CYS A 112 -16.11 -14.04 -17.48
N PRO A 113 -17.11 -13.87 -16.57
CA PRO A 113 -17.01 -12.91 -15.47
C PRO A 113 -15.95 -13.31 -14.43
N ILE A 114 -15.71 -14.61 -14.21
CA ILE A 114 -14.66 -15.08 -13.29
C ILE A 114 -13.28 -14.70 -13.81
N LEU A 115 -12.99 -14.97 -15.09
CA LEU A 115 -11.73 -14.60 -15.72
C LEU A 115 -11.52 -13.08 -15.75
N GLY A 116 -12.57 -12.33 -16.07
CA GLY A 116 -12.56 -10.87 -16.01
C GLY A 116 -12.24 -10.36 -14.60
N PHE A 117 -12.81 -10.98 -13.57
CA PHE A 117 -12.53 -10.63 -12.17
C PHE A 117 -11.09 -10.97 -11.75
N CYS A 118 -10.60 -12.15 -12.12
CA CYS A 118 -9.21 -12.54 -11.89
C CYS A 118 -8.21 -11.58 -12.54
N TYR A 119 -8.50 -11.14 -13.78
CA TYR A 119 -7.69 -10.14 -14.48
C TYR A 119 -7.72 -8.78 -13.76
N LEU A 120 -8.89 -8.32 -13.33
CA LEU A 120 -9.04 -7.08 -12.58
C LEU A 120 -8.28 -7.10 -11.25
N ILE A 121 -8.35 -8.20 -10.49
CA ILE A 121 -7.57 -8.36 -9.25
C ILE A 121 -6.08 -8.28 -9.57
N SER A 122 -5.62 -9.02 -10.58
CA SER A 122 -4.20 -9.06 -10.97
C SER A 122 -3.69 -7.69 -11.40
N SER A 123 -4.46 -6.97 -12.22
CA SER A 123 -4.14 -5.60 -12.64
C SER A 123 -4.12 -4.62 -11.47
N SER A 124 -5.07 -4.75 -10.53
CA SER A 124 -5.11 -3.89 -9.34
C SER A 124 -3.91 -4.10 -8.43
N ARG A 125 -3.43 -5.34 -8.27
CA ARG A 125 -2.22 -5.65 -7.49
C ARG A 125 -0.98 -4.97 -8.07
N GLY A 126 -0.85 -4.93 -9.40
CA GLY A 126 0.27 -4.23 -10.05
C GLY A 126 0.28 -2.72 -9.76
N LYS A 127 -0.90 -2.09 -9.76
CA LYS A 127 -1.04 -0.67 -9.43
C LYS A 127 -0.80 -0.39 -7.95
N ASP A 128 -1.27 -1.26 -7.07
CA ASP A 128 -1.00 -1.16 -5.63
C ASP A 128 0.50 -1.23 -5.33
N LEU A 129 1.25 -2.07 -6.05
CA LEU A 129 2.71 -2.16 -5.92
C LEU A 129 3.41 -0.89 -6.44
N LYS A 130 2.93 -0.32 -7.56
CA LYS A 130 3.46 0.94 -8.07
C LYS A 130 3.30 2.09 -7.06
N ILE A 131 2.12 2.21 -6.46
CA ILE A 131 1.82 3.24 -5.44
C ILE A 131 2.68 3.02 -4.19
N LEU A 132 2.90 1.76 -3.79
CA LEU A 132 3.82 1.44 -2.70
C LEU A 132 5.27 1.87 -3.01
N GLY A 133 5.70 1.74 -4.26
CA GLY A 133 7.00 2.26 -4.72
C GLY A 133 7.07 3.78 -4.60
N GLU A 134 6.08 4.49 -5.13
CA GLU A 134 6.01 5.96 -5.02
C GLU A 134 5.98 6.43 -3.55
N LEU A 135 5.29 5.71 -2.66
CA LEU A 135 5.33 6.00 -1.22
C LEU A 135 6.71 5.78 -0.60
N TYR A 136 7.43 4.75 -1.05
CA TYR A 136 8.77 4.46 -0.58
C TYR A 136 9.73 5.59 -1.00
N ASP A 137 9.64 6.03 -2.25
CA ASP A 137 10.44 7.12 -2.79
C ASP A 137 10.20 8.42 -2.01
N VAL A 138 8.94 8.75 -1.68
CA VAL A 138 8.62 9.94 -0.86
C VAL A 138 9.17 9.81 0.57
N CYS A 139 9.14 8.63 1.16
CA CYS A 139 9.74 8.39 2.49
C CYS A 139 11.26 8.54 2.45
N GLU A 140 11.91 8.03 1.40
CA GLU A 140 13.36 8.12 1.20
C GLU A 140 13.79 9.59 0.97
N GLU A 141 13.12 10.31 0.07
CA GLU A 141 13.36 11.74 -0.19
C GLU A 141 13.18 12.58 1.10
N SER A 142 12.14 12.29 1.88
CA SER A 142 11.89 13.01 3.14
C SER A 142 12.96 12.72 4.19
N THR A 143 13.48 11.49 4.23
CA THR A 143 14.57 11.10 5.14
C THR A 143 15.87 11.81 4.79
N GLU A 144 16.17 11.98 3.49
CA GLU A 144 17.33 12.75 3.04
C GLU A 144 17.19 14.25 3.35
N HIS A 145 15.98 14.78 3.28
CA HIS A 145 15.72 16.20 3.52
C HIS A 145 15.82 16.59 5.01
N TYR A 146 15.34 15.72 5.91
CA TYR A 146 15.30 16.00 7.35
C TYR A 146 16.36 15.20 8.11
N LEU A 147 17.52 15.83 8.32
CA LEU A 147 18.62 15.25 9.12
C LEU A 147 18.13 14.82 10.51
N GLY A 148 18.31 13.52 10.82
CA GLY A 148 17.95 12.95 12.11
C GLY A 148 16.52 12.40 12.21
N ILE A 149 15.73 12.46 11.13
CA ILE A 149 14.42 11.82 11.03
C ILE A 149 14.46 10.76 9.93
N ASN A 150 14.01 9.55 10.24
CA ASN A 150 13.92 8.47 9.28
C ASN A 150 12.46 8.05 9.10
N PHE A 151 11.99 8.09 7.85
CA PHE A 151 10.64 7.70 7.47
C PHE A 151 10.69 6.28 6.88
N VAL A 152 10.15 5.31 7.61
CA VAL A 152 10.20 3.90 7.21
C VAL A 152 8.79 3.39 6.91
N LEU A 153 8.57 3.00 5.66
CA LEU A 153 7.33 2.32 5.29
C LEU A 153 7.34 0.88 5.81
N LYS A 154 6.42 0.55 6.71
CA LYS A 154 6.26 -0.79 7.29
C LYS A 154 4.95 -1.45 6.88
N ARG A 155 4.97 -2.78 6.91
CA ARG A 155 3.81 -3.64 6.68
C ARG A 155 3.74 -4.67 7.79
N GLU A 156 2.60 -4.73 8.47
CA GLU A 156 2.36 -5.65 9.57
C GLU A 156 1.13 -6.51 9.26
N ARG A 157 1.25 -7.82 9.51
CA ARG A 157 0.12 -8.76 9.43
C ARG A 157 -0.52 -8.84 10.80
N VAL A 158 -1.66 -8.18 10.96
CA VAL A 158 -2.45 -8.27 12.19
C VAL A 158 -3.41 -9.45 12.05
N PHE A 159 -3.21 -10.45 12.91
CA PHE A 159 -4.15 -11.57 13.04
C PHE A 159 -5.35 -11.09 13.86
N GLY A 160 -6.55 -11.23 13.29
CA GLY A 160 -7.78 -11.13 14.08
C GLY A 160 -7.70 -12.07 15.28
N GLY A 161 -8.21 -11.63 16.43
CA GLY A 161 -8.14 -12.37 17.69
C GLY A 161 -8.74 -13.79 17.60
N THR A 162 -8.75 -14.49 18.74
CA THR A 162 -9.01 -15.93 18.90
C THR A 162 -10.24 -16.52 18.19
N THR A 163 -11.18 -15.69 17.71
CA THR A 163 -12.41 -16.11 17.02
C THR A 163 -12.47 -15.79 15.52
N SER A 164 -11.55 -14.99 14.95
CA SER A 164 -11.60 -14.57 13.55
C SER A 164 -10.33 -14.91 12.77
N LYS A 165 -10.41 -15.84 11.81
CA LYS A 165 -9.33 -16.15 10.84
C LYS A 165 -9.08 -15.04 9.81
N SER A 166 -9.35 -13.78 10.16
CA SER A 166 -9.11 -12.65 9.28
C SER A 166 -7.69 -12.13 9.52
N THR A 167 -6.75 -12.51 8.66
CA THR A 167 -5.45 -11.85 8.59
C THR A 167 -5.62 -10.54 7.83
N ARG A 168 -5.33 -9.41 8.48
CA ARG A 168 -5.35 -8.08 7.85
C ARG A 168 -3.92 -7.61 7.69
N ILE A 169 -3.59 -7.10 6.51
CA ILE A 169 -2.31 -6.45 6.25
C ILE A 169 -2.50 -4.96 6.50
N ILE A 170 -1.87 -4.43 7.54
CA ILE A 170 -1.82 -3.00 7.82
C ILE A 170 -0.52 -2.46 7.26
N LYS A 171 -0.62 -1.36 6.52
CA LYS A 171 0.53 -0.58 6.04
C LYS A 171 0.57 0.69 6.88
N PHE A 172 1.75 1.10 7.32
CA PHE A 172 1.92 2.33 8.10
C PHE A 172 3.30 2.91 7.83
N ILE A 173 3.46 4.21 8.05
CA ILE A 173 4.77 4.86 8.04
C ILE A 173 5.21 5.00 9.49
N GLU A 174 6.40 4.50 9.78
CA GLU A 174 7.05 4.70 11.06
C GLU A 174 8.04 5.85 10.92
N VAL A 175 7.82 6.91 11.69
CA VAL A 175 8.71 8.06 11.75
C VAL A 175 9.61 7.89 12.96
N GLN A 176 10.91 7.74 12.73
CA GLN A 176 11.92 7.55 13.77
C GLN A 176 12.74 8.82 13.93
N ALA A 177 12.69 9.44 15.10
CA ALA A 177 13.52 10.59 15.43
C ALA A 177 14.73 10.18 16.25
N ARG A 178 15.91 10.66 15.86
CA ARG A 178 17.14 10.44 16.64
C ARG A 178 17.05 11.22 17.94
N ARG A 179 17.18 10.53 19.06
CA ARG A 179 17.18 11.16 20.38
C ARG A 179 18.55 11.84 20.61
N ASN A 180 18.56 13.16 20.78
CA ASN A 180 19.78 13.96 20.98
C ASN A 180 20.33 13.90 22.42
N ASP A 181 19.88 12.96 23.25
CA ASP A 181 20.28 12.86 24.67
C ASP A 181 21.80 12.65 24.88
N ASP A 182 22.57 12.35 23.82
CA ASP A 182 24.03 12.21 23.84
C ASP A 182 24.81 13.50 23.56
N GLU A 183 24.15 14.59 23.17
CA GLU A 183 24.85 15.84 22.79
C GLU A 183 25.25 16.71 23.99
N GLU A 184 24.70 16.45 25.19
CA GLU A 184 25.07 17.16 26.43
C GLU A 184 26.26 16.53 27.19
N ARG A 185 26.89 15.47 26.64
CA ARG A 185 28.03 14.78 27.27
C ARG A 185 29.33 14.72 26.47
N ARG A 186 29.48 15.49 25.39
CA ARG A 186 30.79 15.60 24.72
C ARG A 186 31.59 16.80 25.26
N PRO A 187 32.76 16.60 25.90
CA PRO A 187 33.71 17.68 26.08
C PRO A 187 34.14 18.20 24.70
N ARG A 188 34.09 19.52 24.52
CA ARG A 188 34.60 20.21 23.33
C ARG A 188 36.08 19.87 23.15
N THR A 189 36.40 19.02 22.18
CA THR A 189 37.75 18.94 21.62
C THR A 189 37.87 19.96 20.48
N PRO A 190 38.96 20.75 20.44
CA PRO A 190 39.18 21.73 19.40
C PRO A 190 39.57 21.08 18.07
N ASP A 191 39.35 21.86 17.02
CA ASP A 191 39.39 21.54 15.60
C ASP A 191 40.59 20.72 15.13
N THR A 192 40.35 19.83 14.16
CA THR A 192 41.38 19.39 13.23
C THR A 192 40.78 19.39 11.83
N LEU A 193 41.16 20.39 11.03
CA LEU A 193 40.93 20.42 9.59
C LEU A 193 41.61 19.20 8.96
N SER A 194 40.89 18.45 8.13
CA SER A 194 41.48 17.73 7.01
C SER A 194 40.48 17.65 5.88
N SER A 195 40.84 18.32 4.80
CA SER A 195 40.20 18.33 3.50
C SER A 195 40.34 16.96 2.84
N GLU A 196 39.27 16.42 2.26
CA GLU A 196 39.40 15.37 1.25
C GLU A 196 38.29 15.46 0.18
N ASN A 197 38.68 14.99 -1.00
CA ASN A 197 38.27 15.47 -2.31
C ASN A 197 36.94 14.91 -2.84
N MET A 198 36.38 15.68 -3.80
CA MET A 198 35.37 15.29 -4.77
C MET A 198 35.69 13.95 -5.47
N SER A 199 34.67 13.09 -5.61
CA SER A 199 34.60 12.13 -6.71
C SER A 199 33.18 12.12 -7.29
N SER A 200 33.12 12.51 -8.56
CA SER A 200 31.98 12.53 -9.46
C SER A 200 31.70 11.15 -10.02
N GLY A 201 30.42 10.82 -10.22
CA GLY A 201 29.97 9.76 -11.14
C GLY A 201 28.96 8.82 -10.51
N ASP A 202 27.69 8.92 -10.92
CA ASP A 202 27.08 7.88 -11.76
C ASP A 202 25.60 8.21 -12.04
N ASP A 203 25.32 8.51 -13.31
CA ASP A 203 23.98 8.57 -13.90
C ASP A 203 23.40 7.15 -13.96
N HIS A 204 22.77 6.72 -12.86
CA HIS A 204 21.93 5.54 -12.87
C HIS A 204 20.55 5.88 -13.46
N THR A 205 20.35 5.44 -14.71
CA THR A 205 19.07 5.41 -15.43
C THR A 205 17.92 4.90 -14.55
N ALA A 206 16.75 5.54 -14.67
CA ALA A 206 15.52 5.26 -13.91
C ALA A 206 15.09 3.78 -13.90
N GLU A 207 15.51 3.00 -14.89
CA GLU A 207 15.29 1.55 -14.98
C GLU A 207 16.06 0.75 -13.91
N SER A 208 17.25 1.21 -13.52
CA SER A 208 18.05 0.60 -12.45
C SER A 208 17.44 0.82 -11.07
N ARG A 209 16.75 1.96 -10.86
CA ARG A 209 16.01 2.25 -9.63
C ARG A 209 14.76 1.37 -9.51
N LEU A 210 14.02 1.19 -10.61
CA LEU A 210 12.86 0.30 -10.63
C LEU A 210 13.21 -1.16 -10.34
N ASN A 211 14.32 -1.67 -10.89
CA ASN A 211 14.77 -3.03 -10.62
C ASN A 211 15.25 -3.21 -9.18
N SER A 212 15.96 -2.24 -8.59
CA SER A 212 16.39 -2.33 -7.19
C SER A 212 15.20 -2.27 -6.20
N VAL A 213 14.17 -1.48 -6.52
CA VAL A 213 12.92 -1.44 -5.75
C VAL A 213 12.17 -2.77 -5.89
N PHE A 214 12.14 -3.37 -7.09
CA PHE A 214 11.51 -4.67 -7.31
C PHE A 214 12.21 -5.80 -6.53
N ASP A 215 13.55 -5.82 -6.54
CA ASP A 215 14.35 -6.81 -5.79
C ASP A 215 14.20 -6.62 -4.28
N ARG A 216 14.17 -5.37 -3.78
CA ARG A 216 13.89 -5.08 -2.36
C ARG A 216 12.47 -5.53 -1.97
N LEU A 217 11.47 -5.28 -2.82
CA LEU A 217 10.09 -5.72 -2.57
C LEU A 217 9.93 -7.24 -2.63
N GLN A 218 10.67 -7.94 -3.50
CA GLN A 218 10.70 -9.40 -3.51
C GLN A 218 11.38 -9.97 -2.25
N ASN A 219 12.48 -9.37 -1.79
CA ASN A 219 13.14 -9.80 -0.55
C ASN A 219 12.24 -9.60 0.68
N ILE A 220 11.46 -8.52 0.72
CA ILE A 220 10.45 -8.31 1.78
C ILE A 220 9.33 -9.37 1.68
N ALA A 221 8.92 -9.75 0.47
CA ALA A 221 7.93 -10.82 0.27
C ALA A 221 8.48 -12.22 0.63
N PHE A 222 9.79 -12.45 0.49
CA PHE A 222 10.45 -13.72 0.83
C PHE A 222 10.76 -13.88 2.32
N GLN A 223 11.11 -12.79 3.03
CA GLN A 223 11.23 -12.84 4.49
C GLN A 223 9.90 -13.19 5.19
N ASP A 224 8.77 -12.85 4.57
CA ASP A 224 7.42 -13.20 5.01
C ASP A 224 7.11 -14.72 4.94
N ASN A 225 7.96 -15.52 4.26
CA ASN A 225 7.88 -16.98 4.20
C ASN A 225 8.93 -17.68 5.08
N ALA A 226 10.07 -17.04 5.37
CA ALA A 226 11.15 -17.65 6.17
C ALA A 226 10.83 -17.73 7.68
N GLY A 227 9.84 -16.97 8.16
CA GLY A 227 9.33 -17.07 9.54
C GLY A 227 8.29 -18.17 9.78
N ARG A 228 8.06 -19.05 8.79
CA ARG A 228 7.20 -20.25 8.91
C ARG A 228 8.05 -21.51 8.74
N VAL A 229 8.90 -21.80 9.74
CA VAL A 229 9.33 -23.17 10.07
C VAL A 229 9.31 -23.29 11.58
#